data_AF-A0A1E2WNP5-F1
#
_entry.id   AF-A0A1E2WNP5-F1
#
_cell.length_a   1.000
_cell.length_b   1.000
_cell.length_c   1.000
_cell.angle_alpha   90.00
_cell.angle_beta   90.00
_cell.angle_gamma   90.00
#
_symmetry.space_group_name_H-M   'P 1'
#
loop_
_entity.id
_entity.type
_entity.pdbx_description
1 polymer ?
#
loop_
_entity_poly.entity_id
_entity_poly.type
_entity_poly.pdbx_seq_one_letter_code
_entity_poly.pdbx_strand_id
1 'polypeptide(L)'
;MTDSQLLPKQRQALEKFLAGNAPTPLLIERVGGRKLPKYKPGSHPANTILRSHFTDHKGCNRSKFADIWLPDGTVKSLSIQGAAILQGFPFWYEFPLETATAGSIIGYSVPPSFATQLFISAQSKLLGVTV
;
A
#
# COMPACT_ATOMS: atom_id res chain seq x y z
N MET A 1 -6.85 11.94 -0.50
CA MET A 1 -7.60 10.67 -0.71
C MET A 1 -9.08 10.98 -0.80
N THR A 2 -9.84 10.23 -1.59
CA THR A 2 -11.30 10.45 -1.75
C THR A 2 -12.09 9.54 -0.82
N ASP A 3 -13.30 9.94 -0.48
CA ASP A 3 -14.26 9.06 0.17
C ASP A 3 -14.55 7.81 -0.68
N SER A 4 -14.81 6.71 0.01
CA SER A 4 -15.05 5.40 -0.59
C SER A 4 -16.05 4.62 0.25
N GLN A 5 -16.39 3.43 -0.22
CA GLN A 5 -17.21 2.47 0.50
C GLN A 5 -16.56 1.09 0.41
N LEU A 6 -16.59 0.34 1.51
CA LEU A 6 -16.10 -1.03 1.52
C LEU A 6 -16.99 -1.90 0.63
N LEU A 7 -16.36 -2.67 -0.25
CA LEU A 7 -17.02 -3.73 -1.00
C LEU A 7 -17.50 -4.83 -0.04
N PRO A 8 -18.51 -5.65 -0.42
CA PRO A 8 -19.06 -6.70 0.46
C PRO A 8 -17.98 -7.61 1.08
N LYS A 9 -17.00 -8.04 0.27
CA LYS A 9 -15.89 -8.87 0.74
C LYS A 9 -14.92 -8.13 1.68
N GLN A 10 -14.71 -6.82 1.49
CA GLN A 10 -13.89 -6.02 2.40
C GLN A 10 -14.61 -5.82 3.73
N ARG A 11 -15.94 -5.62 3.70
CA ARG A 11 -16.76 -5.57 4.92
C ARG A 11 -16.69 -6.88 5.70
N GLN A 12 -16.82 -8.02 5.04
CA GLN A 12 -16.66 -9.33 5.67
C GLN A 12 -15.26 -9.51 6.29
N ALA A 13 -14.21 -9.02 5.62
CA ALA A 13 -12.85 -9.05 6.15
C ALA A 13 -12.68 -8.15 7.40
N LEU A 14 -13.29 -6.96 7.38
CA LEU A 14 -13.34 -6.04 8.53
C LEU A 14 -14.08 -6.66 9.71
N GLU A 15 -15.27 -7.19 9.50
CA GLU A 15 -16.08 -7.85 10.55
C GLU A 15 -15.31 -8.99 11.19
N LYS A 16 -14.65 -9.82 10.37
CA LYS A 16 -13.79 -10.91 10.87
C LYS A 16 -12.63 -10.38 11.73
N PHE A 17 -12.02 -9.25 11.37
CA PHE A 17 -10.96 -8.66 12.18
C PHE A 17 -11.51 -8.14 13.51
N LEU A 18 -12.61 -7.38 13.49
CA LEU A 18 -13.22 -6.77 14.67
C LEU A 18 -13.80 -7.79 15.66
N ALA A 19 -14.13 -9.01 15.21
CA ALA A 19 -14.60 -10.08 16.08
C ALA A 19 -13.58 -10.51 17.16
N GLY A 20 -12.28 -10.19 16.98
CA GLY A 20 -11.24 -10.55 17.94
C GLY A 20 -10.21 -9.45 18.21
N ASN A 21 -10.38 -8.25 17.66
CA ASN A 21 -9.41 -7.17 17.77
C ASN A 21 -10.11 -5.84 18.06
N ALA A 22 -9.44 -4.96 18.80
CA ALA A 22 -9.89 -3.59 18.98
C ALA A 22 -9.89 -2.83 17.62
N PRO A 23 -10.82 -1.89 17.41
CA PRO A 23 -10.82 -1.02 16.24
C PRO A 23 -9.49 -0.29 16.05
N THR A 24 -8.88 -0.44 14.88
CA THR A 24 -7.63 0.22 14.47
C THR A 24 -7.67 0.51 12.98
N PRO A 25 -6.94 1.51 12.44
CA PRO A 25 -6.88 1.73 11.01
C PRO A 25 -6.46 0.46 10.25
N LEU A 26 -7.19 0.14 9.19
CA LEU A 26 -6.93 -1.03 8.36
C LEU A 26 -6.76 -0.63 6.89
N LEU A 27 -5.65 -1.05 6.30
CA LEU A 27 -5.51 -1.10 4.85
C LEU A 27 -6.09 -2.42 4.35
N ILE A 28 -7.13 -2.38 3.50
CA ILE A 28 -7.85 -3.55 3.01
C ILE A 28 -7.78 -3.58 1.49
N GLU A 29 -7.19 -4.64 0.93
CA GLU A 29 -7.12 -4.82 -0.52
C GLU A 29 -8.54 -4.89 -1.12
N ARG A 30 -8.76 -4.26 -2.27
CA ARG A 30 -10.01 -4.40 -3.04
C ARG A 30 -10.04 -5.68 -3.86
N VAL A 31 -8.85 -6.21 -4.15
CA VAL A 31 -8.66 -7.34 -5.05
C VAL A 31 -8.06 -8.50 -4.26
N GLY A 32 -8.88 -9.50 -3.96
CA GLY A 32 -8.46 -10.79 -3.44
C GLY A 32 -9.29 -11.84 -4.16
N GLY A 33 -8.64 -12.80 -4.83
CA GLY A 33 -9.30 -13.72 -5.77
C GLY A 33 -10.45 -14.56 -5.18
N ARG A 34 -10.27 -15.88 -5.08
CA ARG A 34 -11.31 -16.75 -4.51
C ARG A 34 -11.44 -16.63 -2.97
N LYS A 35 -10.43 -16.04 -2.31
CA LYS A 35 -10.36 -15.88 -0.85
C LYS A 35 -10.82 -14.49 -0.40
N LEU A 36 -10.99 -14.30 0.91
CA LEU A 36 -11.20 -12.98 1.51
C LEU A 36 -10.03 -12.03 1.16
N PRO A 37 -10.29 -10.73 0.96
CA PRO A 37 -9.23 -9.76 0.76
C PRO A 37 -8.28 -9.71 1.94
N LYS A 38 -7.00 -9.47 1.66
CA LYS A 38 -6.01 -9.26 2.72
C LYS A 38 -6.25 -7.90 3.36
N TYR A 39 -5.98 -7.82 4.65
CA TYR A 39 -5.95 -6.57 5.41
C TYR A 39 -4.66 -6.45 6.20
N LYS A 40 -4.28 -5.20 6.51
CA LYS A 40 -3.12 -4.86 7.33
C LYS A 40 -3.48 -3.77 8.34
N PRO A 41 -3.30 -4.03 9.65
CA PRO A 41 -3.38 -3.00 10.68
C PRO A 41 -2.32 -1.91 10.48
N GLY A 42 -2.64 -0.67 10.83
CA GLY A 42 -1.69 0.45 10.76
C GLY A 42 -0.46 0.29 11.65
N SER A 43 -0.51 -0.62 12.63
CA SER A 43 0.64 -1.00 13.46
C SER A 43 1.65 -1.92 12.76
N HIS A 44 1.32 -2.43 11.58
CA HIS A 44 2.15 -3.37 10.82
C HIS A 44 2.65 -2.73 9.53
N PRO A 45 3.83 -3.15 9.03
CA PRO A 45 4.30 -2.70 7.73
C PRO A 45 3.30 -3.11 6.64
N ALA A 46 3.08 -2.20 5.70
CA ALA A 46 2.28 -2.48 4.51
C ALA A 46 2.93 -3.59 3.67
N ASN A 47 2.12 -4.33 2.92
CA ASN A 47 2.65 -5.23 1.90
C ASN A 47 3.35 -4.40 0.81
N THR A 48 4.35 -5.00 0.15
CA THR A 48 4.91 -4.45 -1.08
C THR A 48 3.78 -4.20 -2.08
N ILE A 49 3.64 -2.95 -2.49
CA ILE A 49 2.63 -2.55 -3.48
C ILE A 49 3.17 -2.92 -4.86
N LEU A 50 2.58 -3.92 -5.48
CA LEU A 50 2.99 -4.44 -6.78
C LEU A 50 2.32 -3.68 -7.95
N ARG A 51 2.98 -3.66 -9.11
CA ARG A 51 2.42 -3.06 -10.33
C ARG A 51 1.07 -3.65 -10.73
N SER A 52 0.88 -4.96 -10.54
CA SER A 52 -0.36 -5.66 -10.91
C SER A 52 -1.60 -5.15 -10.18
N HIS A 53 -1.44 -4.30 -9.16
CA HIS A 53 -2.55 -3.58 -8.54
C HIS A 53 -3.10 -2.44 -9.41
N PHE A 54 -2.30 -1.89 -10.32
CA PHE A 54 -2.63 -0.69 -11.11
C PHE A 54 -2.94 -0.97 -12.58
N THR A 55 -2.70 -2.19 -13.05
CA THR A 55 -2.99 -2.62 -14.42
C THR A 55 -3.59 -4.01 -14.41
N ASP A 56 -4.47 -4.32 -15.36
CA ASP A 56 -5.10 -5.63 -15.51
C ASP A 56 -4.47 -6.49 -16.63
N HIS A 57 -3.30 -6.10 -17.14
CA HIS A 57 -2.62 -6.71 -18.30
C HIS A 57 -3.39 -6.61 -19.64
N LYS A 58 -4.60 -6.05 -19.65
CA LYS A 58 -5.40 -5.75 -20.86
C LYS A 58 -5.34 -4.27 -21.24
N GLY A 59 -4.39 -3.54 -20.67
CA GLY A 59 -4.25 -2.10 -20.87
C GLY A 59 -5.29 -1.26 -20.14
N CYS A 60 -6.12 -1.84 -19.26
CA CYS A 60 -7.06 -1.06 -18.48
C CYS A 60 -6.42 -0.60 -17.16
N ASN A 61 -6.57 0.69 -16.88
CA ASN A 61 -6.01 1.34 -15.70
C ASN A 61 -6.87 1.04 -14.47
N ARG A 62 -6.25 0.49 -13.42
CA ARG A 62 -6.89 0.35 -12.11
C ARG A 62 -6.52 1.54 -11.25
N SER A 63 -7.48 2.41 -11.03
CA SER A 63 -7.31 3.60 -10.18
C SER A 63 -7.56 3.33 -8.69
N LYS A 64 -8.10 2.17 -8.33
CA LYS A 64 -8.47 1.80 -6.96
C LYS A 64 -8.10 0.35 -6.67
N PHE A 65 -7.09 0.12 -5.82
CA PHE A 65 -6.63 -1.24 -5.49
C PHE A 65 -6.79 -1.61 -4.02
N ALA A 66 -6.91 -0.63 -3.12
CA ALA A 66 -7.15 -0.83 -1.70
C ALA A 66 -7.98 0.34 -1.14
N ASP A 67 -8.62 0.11 0.00
CA ASP A 67 -9.25 1.14 0.81
C ASP A 67 -8.66 1.13 2.22
N ILE A 68 -8.71 2.28 2.86
CA ILE A 68 -8.34 2.48 4.25
C ILE A 68 -9.64 2.64 5.03
N TRP A 69 -9.87 1.76 5.99
CA TRP A 69 -10.92 1.90 7.00
C TRP A 69 -10.33 2.53 8.26
N LEU A 70 -11.05 3.49 8.84
CA LEU A 70 -10.69 4.16 10.08
C LEU A 70 -11.66 3.74 11.21
N PRO A 71 -11.23 3.77 12.49
CA PRO A 71 -12.06 3.33 13.62
C PRO A 71 -13.38 4.08 13.81
N ASP A 72 -13.48 5.30 13.27
CA ASP A 72 -14.71 6.11 13.25
C ASP A 72 -15.72 5.64 12.19
N GLY A 73 -15.40 4.59 11.42
CA GLY A 73 -16.21 4.07 10.33
C GLY A 73 -15.92 4.72 8.98
N THR A 74 -15.06 5.75 8.92
CA THR A 74 -14.70 6.43 7.68
C THR A 74 -13.91 5.49 6.76
N VAL A 75 -14.21 5.55 5.46
CA VAL A 75 -13.52 4.76 4.44
C VAL A 75 -12.95 5.68 3.37
N LYS A 76 -11.64 5.60 3.14
CA LYS A 76 -10.93 6.37 2.11
C LYS A 76 -10.34 5.43 1.07
N SER A 77 -10.44 5.77 -0.21
CA SER A 77 -9.74 5.03 -1.25
C SER A 77 -8.26 5.36 -1.23
N LEU A 78 -7.39 4.33 -1.30
CA LEU A 78 -5.95 4.55 -1.30
C LEU A 78 -5.53 5.25 -2.59
N SER A 79 -5.05 6.48 -2.46
CA SER A 79 -4.49 7.27 -3.57
C SER A 79 -3.08 6.81 -3.96
N ILE A 80 -2.60 7.22 -5.14
CA ILE A 80 -1.19 7.06 -5.57
C ILE A 80 -0.21 7.64 -4.55
N GLN A 81 -0.44 8.86 -4.05
CA GLN A 81 0.42 9.46 -3.04
C GLN A 81 0.46 8.62 -1.74
N GLY A 82 -0.69 8.13 -1.30
CA GLY A 82 -0.78 7.20 -0.17
C GLY A 82 0.00 5.90 -0.42
N ALA A 83 -0.12 5.32 -1.60
CA ALA A 83 0.65 4.14 -2.00
C ALA A 83 2.17 4.42 -2.01
N ALA A 84 2.60 5.58 -2.51
CA ALA A 84 3.99 5.99 -2.50
C ALA A 84 4.54 6.13 -1.08
N ILE A 85 3.80 6.75 -0.16
CA ILE A 85 4.17 6.88 1.25
C ILE A 85 4.31 5.48 1.89
N LEU A 86 3.36 4.58 1.66
CA LEU A 86 3.42 3.21 2.17
C LEU A 86 4.60 2.42 1.61
N GLN A 87 5.02 2.70 0.39
CA GLN A 87 6.20 2.09 -0.25
C GLN A 87 7.52 2.79 0.16
N GLY A 88 7.45 3.89 0.92
CA GLY A 88 8.61 4.61 1.46
C GLY A 88 9.19 5.69 0.54
N PHE A 89 8.45 6.18 -0.45
CA PHE A 89 8.89 7.30 -1.27
C PHE A 89 8.92 8.61 -0.48
N PRO A 90 9.91 9.48 -0.74
CA PRO A 90 9.98 10.78 -0.08
C PRO A 90 8.89 11.72 -0.58
N PHE A 91 8.44 12.64 0.27
CA PHE A 91 7.35 13.58 -0.05
C PHE A 91 7.65 14.54 -1.20
N TRP A 92 8.93 14.79 -1.50
CA TRP A 92 9.35 15.65 -2.62
C TRP A 92 9.31 14.93 -3.98
N TYR A 93 9.17 13.60 -4.02
CA TYR A 93 9.14 12.86 -5.28
C TYR A 93 7.77 13.02 -5.95
N GLU A 94 7.78 13.59 -7.16
CA GLU A 94 6.56 13.82 -7.93
C GLU A 94 6.26 12.63 -8.84
N PHE A 95 5.00 12.20 -8.82
CA PHE A 95 4.50 11.15 -9.71
C PHE A 95 3.72 11.77 -10.87
N PRO A 96 3.73 11.13 -12.06
CA PRO A 96 2.89 11.56 -13.17
C PRO A 96 1.41 11.46 -12.79
N LEU A 97 0.58 12.33 -13.37
CA LEU A 97 -0.86 12.35 -13.10
C LEU A 97 -1.57 11.06 -13.52
N GLU A 98 -1.04 10.39 -14.54
CA GLU A 98 -1.60 9.12 -15.01
C GLU A 98 -1.40 8.02 -13.98
N THR A 99 -2.51 7.55 -13.40
CA THR A 99 -2.50 6.59 -12.29
C THR A 99 -1.81 5.26 -12.63
N ALA A 100 -1.95 4.75 -13.85
CA ALA A 100 -1.30 3.50 -14.24
C ALA A 100 0.21 3.65 -14.41
N THR A 101 0.67 4.78 -14.94
CA THR A 101 2.09 5.10 -15.04
C THR A 101 2.69 5.30 -13.66
N ALA A 102 2.08 6.13 -12.81
CA ALA A 102 2.53 6.32 -11.43
C ALA A 102 2.52 5.02 -10.62
N GLY A 103 1.45 4.23 -10.74
CA GLY A 103 1.35 2.92 -10.10
C GLY A 103 2.37 1.92 -10.61
N SER A 104 2.74 1.98 -11.89
CA SER A 104 3.83 1.15 -12.45
C SER A 104 5.19 1.57 -11.90
N ILE A 105 5.45 2.87 -11.74
CA ILE A 105 6.68 3.36 -11.08
C ILE A 105 6.77 2.80 -9.67
N ILE A 106 5.72 3.00 -8.85
CA ILE A 106 5.67 2.47 -7.48
C ILE A 106 5.88 0.95 -7.48
N GLY A 107 5.16 0.25 -8.35
CA GLY A 107 5.09 -1.20 -8.38
C GLY A 107 6.32 -1.92 -8.94
N TYR A 108 7.14 -1.25 -9.75
CA TYR A 108 8.42 -1.78 -10.25
C TYR A 108 9.63 -1.31 -9.43
N SER A 109 9.45 -0.30 -8.58
CA SER A 109 10.55 0.26 -7.80
C SER A 109 10.98 -0.67 -6.68
N VAL A 110 12.27 -0.64 -6.38
CA VAL A 110 12.78 -1.08 -5.08
C VAL A 110 12.30 -0.08 -4.02
N PRO A 111 11.73 -0.53 -2.88
CA PRO A 111 11.33 0.39 -1.81
C PRO A 111 12.49 1.31 -1.39
N PRO A 112 12.32 2.65 -1.39
CA PRO A 112 13.44 3.56 -1.12
C PRO A 112 14.06 3.37 0.26
N SER A 113 13.27 2.99 1.27
CA SER A 113 13.78 2.66 2.60
C SER A 113 14.74 1.46 2.58
N PHE A 114 14.41 0.42 1.80
CA PHE A 114 15.27 -0.74 1.61
C PHE A 114 16.56 -0.37 0.88
N ALA A 115 16.46 0.38 -0.23
CA ALA A 115 17.62 0.84 -0.98
C ALA A 115 18.57 1.69 -0.11
N THR A 116 18.01 2.56 0.74
CA THR A 116 18.76 3.39 1.68
C THR A 116 19.50 2.53 2.71
N GLN A 117 18.82 1.57 3.33
CA GLN A 117 19.46 0.65 4.30
C GLN A 117 20.55 -0.20 3.67
N LEU A 118 20.33 -0.67 2.43
CA LEU A 118 21.33 -1.42 1.69
C LEU A 118 22.59 -0.58 1.43
N PHE A 119 22.41 0.67 1.00
CA PHE A 119 23.52 1.60 0.78
C PHE A 119 24.31 1.87 2.07
N ILE A 120 23.62 2.20 3.17
CA ILE A 120 24.24 2.44 4.48
C ILE A 120 25.03 1.20 4.94
N SER A 121 24.43 0.02 4.82
CA SER A 121 25.07 -1.25 5.19
C SER A 121 26.35 -1.49 4.38
N ALA A 122 26.30 -1.28 3.06
CA ALA A 122 27.46 -1.43 2.19
C ALA A 122 28.57 -0.42 2.50
N GLN A 123 28.21 0.86 2.69
CA GLN A 123 29.16 1.92 3.03
C GLN A 123 29.86 1.64 4.36
N SER A 124 29.12 1.21 5.37
CA SER A 124 29.67 0.97 6.71
C SER A 124 30.65 -0.19 6.72
N LYS A 125 30.37 -1.25 5.94
CA LYS A 125 31.33 -2.34 5.71
C LYS A 125 32.61 -1.88 5.00
N LEU A 126 32.48 -0.99 4.02
CA LEU A 126 33.65 -0.44 3.29
C LEU A 126 34.51 0.46 4.19
N LEU A 127 33.90 1.20 5.10
CA LEU A 127 34.60 2.10 6.03
C LEU A 127 35.06 1.42 7.32
N GLY A 128 34.75 0.13 7.52
CA GLY A 128 35.09 -0.60 8.75
C GLY A 128 34.33 -0.13 9.99
N VAL A 129 33.17 0.52 9.80
CA VAL A 129 32.31 1.00 10.90
C VAL A 129 31.11 0.07 11.02
N THR A 130 30.78 -0.36 12.24
CA THR A 130 29.57 -1.16 12.50
C THR A 130 28.37 -0.23 12.62
N VAL A 131 27.28 -0.52 11.87
CA VAL A 131 25.99 0.19 11.94
C VAL A 131 25.18 -0.27 13.13
#